data_AF-A0A3N5PT61-F1
#
_entry.id   AF-A0A3N5PT61-F1
#
_cell.length_a   1.000
_cell.length_b   1.000
_cell.length_c   1.000
_cell.angle_alpha   90.00
_cell.angle_beta   90.00
_cell.angle_gamma   90.00
#
_symmetry.space_group_name_H-M   'P 1'
#
loop_
_entity.id
_entity.type
_entity.pdbx_description
1 polymer ?
#
loop_
_entity_poly.entity_id
_entity_poly.type
_entity_poly.pdbx_seq_one_letter_code
_entity_poly.pdbx_strand_id
1 'polypeptide(L)'
;MFVEVVFPLPFRKAFTYSVPKELQEFVNIGVRAVAPFGKRTLSGFIINIPNSISLRKDEIKPISDILDDKPIFTNKTLKFYEWLSEYYLCSLGEALKLLVPQGTDVETKRKIIVDKDFINELLLREKKKDSIKFKILLELSKRDELNFSLLQKVVKKKNIYSQLRQLHNQGAVTIVDEVEGVKVKAKKVKFVKL
;
A
#
# COMPACT_ATOMS: atom_id res chain seq x y z
N MET A 1 -2.97 19.38 2.63
CA MET A 1 -3.28 18.32 3.61
C MET A 1 -1.98 17.73 4.12
N PHE A 2 -1.91 17.44 5.41
CA PHE A 2 -0.75 16.81 6.06
C PHE A 2 -1.19 15.57 6.83
N VAL A 3 -0.26 14.66 7.06
CA VAL A 3 -0.47 13.44 7.85
C VAL A 3 0.70 13.24 8.79
N GLU A 4 0.43 12.66 9.95
CA GLU A 4 1.46 12.19 10.88
C GLU A 4 1.60 10.68 10.78
N VAL A 5 2.83 10.24 10.52
CA VAL A 5 3.15 8.84 10.23
C VAL A 5 4.14 8.33 11.27
N VAL A 6 3.84 7.16 11.85
CA VAL A 6 4.80 6.40 12.67
C VAL A 6 5.35 5.23 11.87
N PHE A 7 6.65 4.98 11.98
CA PHE A 7 7.32 3.87 11.30
C PHE A 7 7.62 2.74 12.29
N PRO A 8 7.66 1.47 11.83
CA PRO A 8 8.06 0.31 12.63
C PRO A 8 9.57 0.32 12.91
N LEU A 9 10.01 1.34 13.63
CA LEU A 9 11.38 1.65 14.03
C LEU A 9 11.36 2.14 15.49
N PRO A 10 12.48 2.10 16.22
CA PRO A 10 12.55 2.50 17.63
C PRO A 10 12.53 4.04 17.80
N PHE A 11 11.65 4.75 17.10
CA PHE A 11 11.42 6.19 17.22
C PHE A 11 10.03 6.44 17.81
N ARG A 12 9.98 7.06 19.00
CA ARG A 12 8.72 7.35 19.71
C ARG A 12 7.96 8.58 19.20
N LYS A 13 8.46 9.25 18.16
CA LYS A 13 7.81 10.44 17.56
C LYS A 13 7.18 10.08 16.22
N ALA A 14 6.04 10.70 15.93
CA ALA A 14 5.48 10.71 14.59
C ALA A 14 6.21 11.72 13.70
N PHE A 15 6.15 11.48 12.39
CA PHE A 15 6.77 12.31 11.37
C PHE A 15 5.69 12.91 10.47
N THR A 16 5.76 14.22 10.25
CA THR A 16 4.80 14.93 9.42
C THR A 16 5.18 14.84 7.95
N TYR A 17 4.23 14.48 7.09
CA TYR A 17 4.37 14.46 5.64
C TYR A 17 3.25 15.24 4.96
N SER A 18 3.55 15.77 3.77
CA SER A 18 2.55 16.38 2.90
C SER A 18 1.87 15.31 2.05
N VAL A 19 0.60 15.53 1.71
CA VAL A 19 -0.20 14.62 0.90
C VAL A 19 -0.38 15.19 -0.51
N PRO A 20 0.21 14.58 -1.55
CA PRO A 20 -0.07 14.90 -2.96
C PRO A 20 -1.57 14.85 -3.26
N LYS A 21 -2.04 15.71 -4.16
CA LYS A 21 -3.48 15.87 -4.45
C LYS A 21 -4.13 14.55 -4.87
N GLU A 22 -3.41 13.75 -5.63
CA GLU A 22 -3.85 12.45 -6.16
C GLU A 22 -4.03 11.39 -5.07
N LEU A 23 -3.46 11.59 -3.88
CA LEU A 23 -3.53 10.64 -2.77
C LEU A 23 -4.54 11.04 -1.69
N GLN A 24 -5.08 12.27 -1.74
CA GLN A 24 -5.90 12.81 -0.65
C GLN A 24 -7.17 11.99 -0.41
N GLU A 25 -7.79 11.44 -1.46
CA GLU A 25 -8.99 10.59 -1.36
C GLU A 25 -8.75 9.26 -0.64
N PHE A 26 -7.49 8.79 -0.60
CA PHE A 26 -7.11 7.51 0.01
C PHE A 26 -6.57 7.68 1.43
N VAL A 27 -6.38 8.92 1.90
CA VAL A 27 -5.87 9.18 3.25
C VAL A 27 -6.95 8.96 4.28
N ASN A 28 -6.63 8.15 5.29
CA ASN A 28 -7.42 8.00 6.50
C ASN A 28 -6.50 7.66 7.69
N ILE A 29 -6.95 7.92 8.91
CA ILE A 29 -6.28 7.36 10.10
C ILE A 29 -6.43 5.84 10.04
N GLY A 30 -5.35 5.11 10.31
CA GLY A 30 -5.36 3.66 10.28
C GLY A 30 -4.94 3.01 8.97
N VAL A 31 -4.58 3.78 7.93
CA VAL A 31 -3.97 3.22 6.71
C VAL A 31 -2.45 3.35 6.72
N ARG A 32 -1.77 2.45 5.99
CA ARG A 32 -0.32 2.53 5.77
C ARG A 32 0.02 3.45 4.62
N ALA A 33 0.93 4.39 4.86
CA ALA A 33 1.51 5.27 3.87
C ALA A 33 2.96 4.87 3.58
N VAL A 34 3.39 5.02 2.33
CA VAL A 34 4.79 4.88 1.93
C VAL A 34 5.42 6.25 1.88
N ALA A 35 6.54 6.47 2.58
CA ALA A 35 7.17 7.77 2.66
C ALA A 35 8.71 7.68 2.74
N PRO A 36 9.43 8.73 2.30
CA PRO A 36 10.87 8.79 2.44
C PRO A 36 11.28 9.02 3.90
N PHE A 37 12.22 8.22 4.38
CA PHE A 37 12.81 8.31 5.71
C PHE A 37 14.35 8.26 5.60
N GLY A 38 14.99 9.42 5.72
CA GLY A 38 16.42 9.57 5.40
C GLY A 38 16.70 9.20 3.94
N LYS A 39 17.60 8.23 3.73
CA LYS A 39 17.96 7.67 2.39
C LYS A 39 17.05 6.52 1.95
N ARG A 40 16.16 6.04 2.83
CA ARG A 40 15.29 4.88 2.58
C ARG A 40 13.87 5.34 2.29
N THR A 41 13.07 4.44 1.73
CA THR A 41 11.62 4.57 1.63
C THR A 41 11.00 3.47 2.49
N LEU A 42 10.08 3.83 3.38
CA LEU A 42 9.48 2.92 4.36
C LEU A 42 7.96 3.02 4.30
N SER A 43 7.29 1.93 4.69
CA SER A 43 5.88 1.93 5.04
C SER A 43 5.71 2.28 6.52
N GLY A 44 4.82 3.22 6.82
CA GLY A 44 4.42 3.59 8.18
C GLY A 44 2.91 3.72 8.27
N PHE A 45 2.40 3.95 9.48
CA PHE A 45 0.97 4.05 9.77
C PHE A 45 0.57 5.51 9.95
N ILE A 46 -0.50 5.95 9.27
CA ILE A 46 -1.09 7.26 9.50
C ILE A 46 -1.88 7.20 10.81
N ILE A 47 -1.44 7.98 11.80
CA ILE A 47 -2.08 8.03 13.13
C ILE A 47 -2.90 9.30 13.35
N ASN A 48 -2.64 10.35 12.56
CA ASN A 48 -3.31 11.64 12.71
C ASN A 48 -3.27 12.44 11.40
N ILE A 49 -4.25 13.32 11.24
CA ILE A 49 -4.39 14.23 10.09
C ILE A 49 -4.54 15.65 10.68
N PRO A 50 -3.44 16.38 10.89
CA PRO A 50 -3.50 17.66 11.58
C PRO A 50 -4.14 18.76 10.70
N ASN A 51 -4.97 19.60 11.34
CA ASN A 51 -5.59 20.77 10.69
C ASN A 51 -4.56 21.88 10.38
N SER A 52 -3.51 21.98 11.18
CA SER A 52 -2.41 22.93 11.02
C SER A 52 -1.08 22.30 11.45
N ILE A 53 0.02 22.80 10.89
CA ILE A 53 1.37 22.35 11.23
C ILE A 53 2.25 23.58 11.52
N SER A 54 3.18 23.45 12.46
CA SER A 54 4.13 24.51 12.83
C SER A 54 5.42 24.48 12.01
N LEU A 55 5.64 23.41 11.24
CA LEU A 55 6.80 23.21 10.39
C LEU A 55 6.74 24.08 9.13
N ARG A 56 7.89 24.46 8.57
CA ARG A 56 7.94 25.13 7.26
C ARG A 56 7.60 24.13 6.17
N LYS A 57 6.76 24.53 5.19
CA LYS A 57 6.34 23.65 4.09
C LYS A 57 7.51 23.01 3.34
N ASP A 58 8.61 23.74 3.20
CA ASP A 58 9.78 23.32 2.42
C ASP A 58 10.58 22.19 3.10
N GLU A 59 10.38 21.98 4.40
CA GLU A 59 11.01 20.91 5.17
C GLU A 59 10.20 19.59 5.12
N ILE A 60 8.96 19.67 4.61
CA ILE A 60 8.00 18.56 4.65
C ILE A 60 8.04 17.80 3.33
N LYS A 61 8.57 16.58 3.39
CA LYS A 61 8.55 15.66 2.26
C LYS A 61 7.13 15.14 1.99
N PRO A 62 6.79 14.82 0.73
CA PRO A 62 5.51 14.20 0.41
C PRO A 62 5.52 12.69 0.71
N ILE A 63 4.36 12.15 1.09
CA ILE A 63 4.12 10.71 0.99
C ILE A 63 4.16 10.29 -0.48
N SER A 64 4.62 9.06 -0.73
CA SER A 64 4.75 8.51 -2.07
C SER A 64 3.56 7.68 -2.50
N ASP A 65 2.85 7.02 -1.58
CA ASP A 65 1.72 6.13 -1.88
C ASP A 65 0.95 5.72 -0.62
N ILE A 66 -0.19 5.06 -0.79
CA ILE A 66 -1.02 4.50 0.28
C ILE A 66 -1.32 3.03 -0.04
N LEU A 67 -1.05 2.15 0.92
CA LEU A 67 -1.08 0.70 0.70
C LEU A 67 -2.44 0.06 0.97
N ASP A 68 -3.24 0.64 1.87
CA ASP A 68 -4.45 0.00 2.36
C ASP A 68 -5.72 0.64 1.81
N ASP A 69 -6.72 -0.20 1.50
CA ASP A 69 -8.05 0.18 1.01
C ASP A 69 -8.93 0.78 2.08
N LYS A 70 -8.76 0.29 3.30
CA LYS A 70 -9.52 0.69 4.47
C LYS A 70 -8.55 0.75 5.66
N PRO A 71 -8.88 1.52 6.70
CA PRO A 71 -8.14 1.50 7.94
C PRO A 71 -7.98 0.08 8.48
N ILE A 72 -6.75 -0.33 8.77
CA ILE A 72 -6.46 -1.63 9.40
C ILE A 72 -6.63 -1.57 10.92
N PHE A 73 -6.78 -0.37 11.48
CA PHE A 73 -7.10 -0.13 12.88
C PHE A 73 -8.06 1.04 13.04
N THR A 74 -8.77 1.03 14.17
CA THR A 74 -9.67 2.12 14.58
C THR A 74 -9.00 3.00 15.62
N ASN A 75 -9.60 4.16 15.95
CA ASN A 75 -9.11 4.99 17.07
C ASN A 75 -9.09 4.25 18.41
N LYS A 76 -10.02 3.31 18.64
CA LYS A 76 -10.02 2.49 19.86
C LYS A 76 -8.81 1.56 19.90
N THR A 77 -8.51 0.92 18.77
CA THR A 77 -7.32 0.09 18.60
C THR A 77 -6.06 0.93 18.77
N LEU A 78 -5.99 2.11 18.15
CA LEU A 78 -4.85 3.03 18.27
C LEU A 78 -4.53 3.35 19.74
N LYS A 79 -5.53 3.72 20.55
CA LYS A 79 -5.37 3.97 21.98
C LYS A 79 -4.83 2.77 22.76
N PHE A 80 -5.25 1.56 22.40
CA PHE A 80 -4.71 0.34 22.99
C PHE A 80 -3.23 0.16 22.66
N TYR A 81 -2.84 0.40 21.40
CA TYR A 81 -1.43 0.29 20.99
C TYR A 81 -0.55 1.43 21.51
N GLU A 82 -1.11 2.62 21.76
CA GLU A 82 -0.44 3.70 22.50
C GLU A 82 -0.10 3.22 23.91
N TRP A 83 -1.09 2.75 24.67
CA TRP A 83 -0.87 2.15 26.00
C TRP A 83 0.12 0.97 25.95
N LEU A 84 0.00 0.07 24.98
CA LEU A 84 0.89 -1.08 24.81
C LEU A 84 2.34 -0.62 24.61
N SER A 85 2.55 0.40 23.77
CA SER A 85 3.88 0.94 23.48
C SER A 85 4.51 1.61 24.69
N GLU A 86 3.72 2.31 25.50
CA GLU A 86 4.17 2.90 26.76
C GLU A 86 4.53 1.83 27.78
N TYR A 87 3.66 0.83 27.96
CA TYR A 87 3.83 -0.24 28.95
C TYR A 87 5.06 -1.12 28.64
N TYR A 88 5.25 -1.51 27.37
CA TYR A 88 6.36 -2.35 26.93
C TYR A 88 7.57 -1.55 26.42
N LEU A 89 7.58 -0.22 26.61
CA LEU A 89 8.69 0.68 26.28
C LEU A 89 9.17 0.63 24.82
N CYS A 90 8.31 0.21 23.88
CA CYS A 90 8.60 0.24 22.44
C CYS A 90 8.01 1.49 21.76
N SER A 91 8.26 1.67 20.46
CA SER A 91 7.58 2.73 19.72
C SER A 91 6.16 2.33 19.33
N LEU A 92 5.27 3.32 19.16
CA LEU A 92 3.93 3.08 18.63
C LEU A 92 3.97 2.37 17.26
N GLY A 93 4.94 2.71 16.41
CA GLY A 93 5.08 2.07 15.11
C GLY A 93 5.52 0.60 15.20
N GLU A 94 6.37 0.25 16.16
CA GLU A 94 6.73 -1.15 16.46
C GLU A 94 5.53 -1.93 16.99
N ALA A 95 4.77 -1.31 17.89
CA ALA A 95 3.54 -1.90 18.44
C ALA A 95 2.50 -2.15 17.34
N LEU A 96 2.19 -1.14 16.51
CA LEU A 96 1.23 -1.25 15.40
C LEU A 96 1.67 -2.25 14.33
N LYS A 97 2.97 -2.51 14.16
CA LYS A 97 3.47 -3.53 13.23
C LYS A 97 2.85 -4.91 13.51
N LEU A 98 2.52 -5.21 14.77
CA LEU A 98 1.93 -6.48 15.18
C LEU A 98 0.53 -6.71 14.61
N LEU A 99 -0.16 -5.66 14.14
CA LEU A 99 -1.45 -5.78 13.45
C LEU A 99 -1.31 -6.35 12.03
N VAL A 100 -0.13 -6.27 11.44
CA VAL A 100 0.10 -6.68 10.06
C VAL A 100 0.72 -8.08 10.08
N PRO A 101 0.04 -9.10 9.55
CA PRO A 101 0.62 -10.43 9.43
C PRO A 101 1.99 -10.40 8.75
N GLN A 102 2.91 -11.22 9.23
CA GLN A 102 4.20 -11.37 8.55
C GLN A 102 3.96 -11.92 7.15
N GLY A 103 4.52 -11.26 6.14
CA GLY A 103 4.25 -11.60 4.77
C GLY A 103 2.93 -11.04 4.22
N THR A 104 2.26 -10.09 4.86
CA THR A 104 1.24 -9.29 4.12
C THR A 104 1.88 -8.29 3.15
N ASP A 105 3.19 -8.04 3.29
CA ASP A 105 4.03 -7.47 2.23
C ASP A 105 4.40 -8.52 1.16
N VAL A 106 4.28 -9.82 1.49
CA VAL A 106 4.31 -10.92 0.51
C VAL A 106 2.94 -10.93 -0.11
N GLU A 107 2.82 -10.09 -1.14
CA GLU A 107 1.79 -10.11 -2.17
C GLU A 107 1.02 -11.45 -2.14
N THR A 108 -0.19 -11.45 -1.57
CA THR A 108 -1.24 -12.28 -2.17
C THR A 108 -1.11 -12.04 -3.66
N LYS A 109 -0.99 -13.09 -4.47
CA LYS A 109 -0.77 -12.92 -5.91
C LYS A 109 -1.98 -12.20 -6.47
N ARG A 110 -1.91 -10.87 -6.48
CA ARG A 110 -2.97 -10.00 -6.95
C ARG A 110 -2.91 -10.08 -8.45
N LYS A 111 -3.94 -10.69 -9.02
CA LYS A 111 -4.14 -10.73 -10.44
C LYS A 111 -4.94 -9.50 -10.82
N ILE A 112 -4.39 -8.74 -11.75
CA ILE A 112 -5.02 -7.58 -12.34
C ILE A 112 -5.65 -8.08 -13.64
N ILE A 113 -6.97 -8.04 -13.74
CA ILE A 113 -7.72 -8.31 -14.96
C ILE A 113 -8.02 -6.96 -15.61
N VAL A 114 -7.78 -6.85 -16.91
CA VAL A 114 -7.75 -5.57 -17.62
C VAL A 114 -8.93 -5.44 -18.58
N ASP A 115 -9.64 -4.31 -18.52
CA ASP A 115 -10.53 -3.88 -19.60
C ASP A 115 -9.68 -3.15 -20.65
N LYS A 116 -9.36 -3.85 -21.75
CA LYS A 116 -8.47 -3.33 -22.78
C LYS A 116 -9.04 -2.11 -23.50
N ASP A 117 -10.34 -2.10 -23.76
CA ASP A 117 -10.98 -1.01 -24.52
C ASP A 117 -10.89 0.29 -23.71
N PHE A 118 -11.24 0.21 -22.43
CA PHE A 118 -11.19 1.38 -21.56
C PHE A 118 -9.76 1.82 -21.23
N ILE A 119 -8.83 0.88 -21.04
CA ILE A 119 -7.40 1.23 -20.85
C ILE A 119 -6.81 1.92 -22.09
N ASN A 120 -7.14 1.46 -23.29
CA ASN A 120 -6.69 2.10 -24.53
C ASN A 120 -7.26 3.52 -24.66
N GLU A 121 -8.51 3.72 -24.28
CA GLU A 121 -9.11 5.06 -24.22
C GLU A 121 -8.38 5.98 -23.23
N LEU A 122 -8.09 5.49 -22.02
CA LEU A 122 -7.33 6.24 -21.02
C LEU A 122 -5.90 6.55 -21.47
N LEU A 123 -5.26 5.63 -22.19
CA LEU A 123 -3.91 5.80 -22.74
C LEU A 123 -3.88 6.90 -23.80
N LEU A 124 -4.90 6.98 -24.66
CA LEU A 124 -5.03 8.05 -25.67
C LEU A 124 -5.25 9.43 -25.04
N ARG A 125 -5.96 9.48 -23.91
CA ARG A 125 -6.24 10.73 -23.17
C ARG A 125 -5.02 11.23 -22.36
N GLU A 126 -4.06 10.36 -22.06
CA GLU A 126 -2.90 10.69 -21.24
C GLU A 126 -1.85 11.48 -22.04
N LYS A 127 -1.75 12.79 -21.75
CA LYS A 127 -0.83 13.69 -22.44
C LYS A 127 0.62 13.50 -22.00
N LYS A 128 0.87 13.02 -20.77
CA LYS A 128 2.23 12.89 -20.20
C LYS A 128 2.79 11.47 -20.39
N LYS A 129 3.51 11.27 -21.51
CA LYS A 129 4.12 9.98 -21.87
C LYS A 129 5.18 9.45 -20.88
N ASP A 130 5.79 10.32 -20.07
CA ASP A 130 6.79 9.91 -19.07
C ASP A 130 6.21 9.61 -17.68
N SER A 131 4.91 9.85 -17.48
CA SER A 131 4.26 9.65 -16.19
C SER A 131 4.23 8.18 -15.78
N ILE A 132 4.22 7.92 -14.47
CA ILE A 132 4.05 6.56 -13.92
C ILE A 132 2.73 5.97 -14.43
N LYS A 133 1.67 6.79 -14.47
CA LYS A 133 0.36 6.41 -14.99
C LYS A 133 0.42 5.94 -16.44
N PHE A 134 1.12 6.68 -17.31
CA PHE A 134 1.30 6.27 -18.71
C PHE A 134 2.02 4.91 -18.83
N LYS A 135 3.09 4.71 -18.05
CA LYS A 135 3.82 3.42 -18.05
C LYS A 135 2.96 2.25 -17.57
N ILE A 136 2.10 2.49 -16.58
CA ILE A 136 1.11 1.50 -16.12
C ILE A 136 0.13 1.20 -17.26
N LEU A 137 -0.54 2.22 -17.81
CA LEU A 137 -1.53 2.06 -18.89
C LEU A 137 -0.94 1.34 -20.11
N LEU A 138 0.29 1.68 -20.50
CA LEU A 138 0.99 1.06 -21.62
C LEU A 138 1.28 -0.42 -21.39
N GLU A 139 1.56 -0.84 -20.16
CA GLU A 139 1.80 -2.26 -19.87
C GLU A 139 0.49 -3.03 -19.73
N LEU A 140 -0.54 -2.39 -19.16
CA LEU A 140 -1.88 -2.96 -19.07
C LEU A 140 -2.52 -3.16 -20.45
N SER A 141 -2.31 -2.25 -21.42
CA SER A 141 -2.90 -2.38 -22.76
C SER A 141 -2.41 -3.60 -23.54
N LYS A 142 -1.23 -4.13 -23.20
CA LYS A 142 -0.60 -5.27 -23.90
C LYS A 142 -1.11 -6.63 -23.45
N ARG A 143 -1.81 -6.72 -22.30
CA ARG A 143 -2.13 -8.00 -21.65
C ARG A 143 -3.55 -7.99 -21.10
N ASP A 144 -4.23 -9.13 -21.16
CA ASP A 144 -5.56 -9.29 -20.56
C ASP A 144 -5.48 -9.43 -19.03
N GLU A 145 -4.37 -10.01 -18.56
CA GLU A 145 -4.14 -10.24 -17.15
C GLU A 145 -2.64 -10.18 -16.80
N LEU A 146 -2.36 -9.79 -15.56
CA LEU A 146 -0.99 -9.69 -15.06
C LEU A 146 -0.96 -9.74 -13.53
N ASN A 147 0.14 -10.30 -13.02
CA ASN A 147 0.41 -10.25 -11.59
C ASN A 147 0.88 -8.84 -11.19
N PHE A 148 0.38 -8.35 -10.07
CA PHE A 148 0.76 -7.06 -9.49
C PHE A 148 2.29 -6.91 -9.34
N SER A 149 2.95 -7.98 -8.90
CA SER A 149 4.41 -8.05 -8.74
C SER A 149 5.17 -7.87 -10.05
N LEU A 150 4.60 -8.34 -11.16
CA LEU A 150 5.16 -8.17 -12.49
C LEU A 150 5.00 -6.72 -12.96
N LEU A 151 3.85 -6.11 -12.70
CA LEU A 151 3.62 -4.70 -13.01
C LEU A 151 4.62 -3.79 -12.26
N GLN A 152 4.84 -4.03 -10.97
CA GLN A 152 5.83 -3.28 -10.18
C GLN A 152 7.25 -3.40 -10.77
N LYS A 153 7.64 -4.60 -11.21
CA LYS A 153 8.94 -4.85 -11.84
C LYS A 153 9.08 -4.14 -13.17
N VAL A 154 8.06 -4.19 -14.03
CA VAL A 154 8.08 -3.56 -15.36
C VAL A 154 8.12 -2.03 -15.24
N VAL A 155 7.30 -1.46 -14.34
CA VAL A 155 7.24 -0.01 -14.11
C VAL A 155 8.47 0.49 -13.32
N LYS A 156 9.28 -0.44 -12.76
CA LYS A 156 10.43 -0.17 -11.88
C LYS A 156 10.07 0.70 -10.66
N LYS A 157 8.85 0.54 -10.15
CA LYS A 157 8.33 1.24 -8.98
C LYS A 157 7.52 0.29 -8.11
N LYS A 158 7.85 0.23 -6.83
CA LYS A 158 7.12 -0.55 -5.82
C LYS A 158 5.82 0.12 -5.37
N ASN A 159 5.69 1.42 -5.60
CA ASN A 159 4.62 2.26 -5.06
C ASN A 159 3.67 2.64 -6.20
N ILE A 160 2.76 1.72 -6.55
CA ILE A 160 1.78 1.89 -7.63
C ILE A 160 0.33 1.59 -7.16
N TYR A 161 0.12 1.50 -5.84
CA TYR A 161 -1.13 1.01 -5.26
C TYR A 161 -2.27 1.98 -5.49
N SER A 162 -2.06 3.27 -5.20
CA SER A 162 -3.07 4.31 -5.41
C SER A 162 -3.49 4.44 -6.87
N GLN A 163 -2.54 4.35 -7.81
CA GLN A 163 -2.84 4.42 -9.25
C GLN A 163 -3.67 3.23 -9.71
N LEU A 164 -3.36 2.03 -9.23
CA LEU A 164 -4.19 0.87 -9.54
C LEU A 164 -5.57 0.96 -8.90
N ARG A 165 -5.69 1.48 -7.67
CA ARG A 165 -7.00 1.71 -7.07
C ARG A 165 -7.81 2.73 -7.85
N GLN A 166 -7.19 3.80 -8.37
CA GLN A 166 -7.87 4.75 -9.25
C GLN A 166 -8.39 4.08 -10.51
N LEU A 167 -7.58 3.26 -11.17
CA LEU A 167 -7.99 2.50 -12.35
C LEU A 167 -9.12 1.51 -12.02
N HIS A 168 -9.05 0.87 -10.86
CA HIS A 168 -10.09 -0.04 -10.38
C HIS A 168 -11.42 0.68 -10.14
N ASN A 169 -11.38 1.82 -9.44
CA ASN A 169 -12.57 2.65 -9.17
C ASN A 169 -13.18 3.23 -10.44
N GLN A 170 -12.38 3.43 -11.50
CA GLN A 170 -12.86 3.84 -12.82
C GLN A 170 -13.44 2.66 -13.64
N GLY A 171 -13.22 1.41 -13.21
CA GLY A 171 -13.63 0.20 -13.93
C GLY A 171 -12.62 -0.30 -14.97
N ALA A 172 -11.43 0.30 -15.07
CA ALA A 172 -10.42 -0.07 -16.06
C ALA A 172 -9.66 -1.35 -15.71
N VAL A 173 -9.64 -1.72 -14.44
CA VAL A 173 -9.03 -2.97 -13.96
C VAL A 173 -9.87 -3.59 -12.86
N THR A 174 -9.89 -4.91 -12.79
CA THR A 174 -10.41 -5.67 -11.64
C THR A 174 -9.22 -6.31 -10.90
N ILE A 175 -9.13 -6.12 -9.59
CA ILE A 175 -8.06 -6.69 -8.77
C ILE A 175 -8.64 -7.89 -8.02
N VAL A 176 -8.09 -9.07 -8.30
CA VAL A 176 -8.49 -10.33 -7.67
C VAL A 176 -7.33 -10.87 -6.86
N ASP A 177 -7.57 -11.20 -5.59
CA ASP A 177 -6.59 -11.91 -4.77
C ASP A 177 -6.60 -13.41 -5.17
N GLU A 178 -5.51 -13.91 -5.77
CA GLU A 178 -5.32 -15.36 -5.90
C GLU A 178 -4.92 -15.95 -4.56
N VAL A 179 -5.80 -16.75 -3.97
CA VAL A 179 -5.43 -17.69 -2.92
C VAL A 179 -4.78 -18.89 -3.63
N GLU A 180 -3.48 -19.13 -3.42
CA GLU A 180 -2.88 -20.37 -3.92
C GLU A 180 -3.68 -21.56 -3.35
N GLY A 181 -4.28 -22.36 -4.23
CA GLY A 181 -4.78 -23.67 -3.85
C GLY A 181 -3.65 -24.42 -3.14
N VAL A 182 -3.95 -24.97 -1.97
CA VAL A 182 -2.91 -25.51 -1.08
C VAL A 182 -2.09 -26.54 -1.85
N LYS A 183 -0.80 -26.27 -2.07
CA LYS A 183 0.16 -27.22 -2.67
C LYS A 183 0.51 -28.30 -1.66
N VAL A 184 -0.47 -29.04 -1.14
CA VAL A 184 -0.20 -30.18 -0.26
C VAL A 184 0.08 -31.39 -1.13
N LYS A 185 1.30 -31.93 -1.04
CA LYS A 185 1.52 -33.34 -1.41
C LYS A 185 0.75 -34.19 -0.41
N ALA A 186 -0.28 -34.91 -0.86
CA ALA A 186 -0.99 -35.87 -0.02
C ALA A 186 0.02 -36.83 0.63
N LYS A 187 0.03 -36.89 1.96
CA LYS A 187 0.89 -37.82 2.71
C LYS A 187 0.34 -39.23 2.47
N LYS A 188 1.04 -40.02 1.67
CA LYS A 188 0.73 -41.45 1.50
C LYS A 188 1.27 -42.21 2.70
N VAL A 189 0.42 -43.00 3.35
CA VAL A 189 0.81 -43.94 4.40
C VAL A 189 0.64 -45.34 3.84
N LYS A 190 1.66 -46.20 3.99
CA LYS A 190 1.53 -47.62 3.63
C LYS A 190 0.63 -48.29 4.66
N PHE A 191 -0.39 -48.99 4.21
CA PHE A 191 -1.18 -49.89 5.05
C PHE A 191 -1.29 -51.25 4.37
N VAL A 192 -1.43 -52.29 5.18
CA VAL A 192 -1.76 -53.65 4.73
C VAL A 192 -3.22 -53.86 5.09
N LYS A 193 -4.01 -54.29 4.11
CA LYS A 193 -5.42 -54.67 4.29
C LYS A 193 -5.44 -56.19 4.51
N LEU A 194 -5.92 -56.62 5.67
CA LEU A 194 -6.17 -58.03 5.99
C LEU A 194 -7.40 -58.53 5.22
#